data_AF-A0A6J6GTU2-F1
#
_entry.id   AF-A0A6J6GTU2-F1
#
_cell.length_a   1.000
_cell.length_b   1.000
_cell.length_c   1.000
_cell.angle_alpha   90.00
_cell.angle_beta   90.00
_cell.angle_gamma   90.00
#
_symmetry.space_group_name_H-M   'P 1'
#
loop_
_entity.id
_entity.type
_entity.pdbx_description
1 polymer ?
#
loop_
_entity_poly.entity_id
_entity_poly.type
_entity_poly.pdbx_seq_one_letter_code
_entity_poly.pdbx_strand_id
1 'polypeptide(L)' 'MLAFPGIFRGLLDGRITKITDAMLVAAADAISSCVSSEQLNANFIVPSVFDMQVVTKVAEAVKLVGKLNA' A
#
# COMPACT_ATOMS: atom_id res chain seq x y z
N MET A 1 10.12 6.11 -3.32
CA MET A 1 9.49 4.81 -3.65
C MET A 1 8.23 4.71 -2.79
N LEU A 2 7.04 4.42 -3.35
CA LEU A 2 5.75 4.47 -2.62
C LEU A 2 5.30 3.10 -2.07
N ALA A 3 5.54 2.03 -2.83
CA ALA A 3 5.19 0.67 -2.44
C ALA A 3 6.13 0.11 -1.34
N PHE A 4 7.41 0.45 -1.41
CA PHE A 4 8.35 0.30 -0.31
C PHE A 4 8.36 1.61 0.48
N PRO A 5 8.41 1.57 1.82
CA PRO A 5 8.60 0.41 2.71
C PRO A 5 7.31 -0.35 3.10
N GLY A 6 6.12 0.13 2.73
CA GLY A 6 4.84 -0.40 3.20
C GLY A 6 4.62 -1.89 2.97
N ILE A 7 4.90 -2.40 1.75
CA ILE A 7 4.71 -3.83 1.42
C ILE A 7 5.50 -4.73 2.38
N PHE A 8 6.79 -4.43 2.59
CA PHE A 8 7.63 -5.23 3.48
C PHE A 8 7.19 -5.15 4.93
N ARG A 9 6.75 -3.98 5.39
CA ARG A 9 6.21 -3.85 6.74
C ARG A 9 4.98 -4.74 6.93
N GLY A 10 4.06 -4.75 5.97
CA GLY A 10 2.88 -5.62 5.99
C GLY A 10 3.22 -7.11 6.00
N LEU A 11 4.19 -7.52 5.19
CA LEU A 11 4.69 -8.90 5.15
C LEU A 11 5.28 -9.34 6.49
N LEU A 12 6.16 -8.50 7.07
CA LEU A 12 6.82 -8.77 8.35
C LEU A 12 5.82 -8.83 9.50
N ASP A 13 4.89 -7.86 9.58
CA ASP A 13 3.83 -7.84 10.59
C ASP A 13 2.85 -9.01 10.45
N GLY A 14 2.65 -9.48 9.21
CA GLY A 14 1.80 -10.63 8.90
C GLY A 14 2.49 -11.99 9.03
N ARG A 15 3.82 -12.03 9.16
CA ARG A 15 4.65 -13.24 9.00
C ARG A 15 4.38 -13.98 7.68
N ILE A 16 4.10 -13.23 6.63
CA ILE A 16 3.76 -13.76 5.30
C ILE A 16 5.05 -14.04 4.53
N THR A 17 5.20 -15.26 4.01
CA THR A 17 6.42 -15.72 3.32
C THR A 17 6.32 -15.69 1.80
N LYS A 18 5.13 -15.40 1.25
CA LYS A 18 4.89 -15.32 -0.19
C LYS A 18 4.12 -14.05 -0.53
N ILE A 19 4.51 -13.41 -1.63
CA ILE A 19 3.77 -12.29 -2.21
C ILE A 19 2.84 -12.87 -3.27
N THR A 20 1.60 -12.39 -3.30
CA THR A 20 0.59 -12.73 -4.31
C THR A 20 0.19 -11.49 -5.08
N ASP A 21 -0.34 -11.66 -6.30
CA ASP A 21 -0.84 -10.53 -7.11
C ASP A 21 -1.95 -9.77 -6.39
N ALA A 22 -2.81 -10.45 -5.63
CA ALA A 22 -3.85 -9.82 -4.82
C ALA A 22 -3.26 -8.83 -3.80
N MET A 23 -2.10 -9.13 -3.21
CA MET A 23 -1.42 -8.22 -2.28
C MET A 23 -0.82 -7.01 -3.02
N LEU A 24 -0.38 -7.18 -4.27
CA LEU A 24 0.12 -6.07 -5.09
C LEU A 24 -1.01 -5.14 -5.51
N VAL A 25 -2.17 -5.70 -5.90
CA VAL A 25 -3.38 -4.91 -6.19
C VAL A 25 -3.82 -4.14 -4.94
N ALA A 26 -3.88 -4.80 -3.78
CA ALA A 26 -4.23 -4.14 -2.53
C ALA A 26 -3.26 -3.01 -2.13
N ALA A 27 -1.96 -3.18 -2.39
CA ALA A 27 -0.98 -2.12 -2.20
C ALA A 27 -1.21 -0.94 -3.15
N ALA A 28 -1.54 -1.20 -4.42
CA ALA A 28 -1.87 -0.16 -5.39
C ALA A 28 -3.13 0.63 -4.99
N ASP A 29 -4.19 -0.07 -4.56
CA ASP A 29 -5.42 0.55 -4.06
C ASP A 29 -5.17 1.39 -2.78
N ALA A 30 -4.30 0.90 -1.89
CA ALA A 30 -3.90 1.66 -0.71
C ALA A 30 -3.17 2.96 -1.07
N ILE A 31 -2.26 2.93 -2.06
CA ILE A 31 -1.53 4.11 -2.54
C ILE A 31 -2.49 5.11 -3.19
N SER A 32 -3.40 4.64 -4.06
CA SER A 32 -4.35 5.53 -4.74
C SER A 32 -5.30 6.20 -3.75
N SER A 33 -5.68 5.51 -2.67
CA SER A 33 -6.52 6.06 -1.60
C SER A 33 -5.87 7.19 -0.77
N CYS A 34 -4.57 7.43 -0.95
CA CYS A 34 -3.88 8.56 -0.31
C CYS A 34 -4.03 9.87 -1.09
N VAL A 35 -4.55 9.84 -2.32
CA VAL A 35 -4.87 11.05 -3.09
C VAL A 35 -6.36 11.32 -2.92
N SER A 36 -6.73 12.44 -2.29
CA SER A 36 -8.13 12.82 -2.21
C SER A 36 -8.65 13.32 -3.56
N SER A 37 -9.96 13.19 -3.79
CA SER A 37 -10.60 13.70 -5.01
C SER A 37 -10.39 15.20 -5.23
N GLU A 38 -10.19 15.96 -4.14
CA GLU A 38 -9.94 17.41 -4.16
C GLU A 38 -8.51 17.75 -4.59
N GLN A 39 -7.55 16.87 -4.27
CA GLN A 39 -6.15 17.03 -4.64
C GLN A 39 -5.86 16.46 -6.04
N LEU A 40 -6.69 15.55 -6.52
CA LEU A 40 -6.51 14.87 -7.81
C LEU A 40 -6.57 15.87 -8.97
N ASN A 41 -5.46 16.00 -9.67
CA ASN A 41 -5.35 16.81 -10.88
C ASN A 41 -4.25 16.27 -11.80
N ALA A 42 -4.09 16.84 -12.99
CA ALA A 42 -3.11 16.38 -13.99
C ALA A 42 -1.65 16.35 -13.47
N ASN A 43 -1.33 17.16 -12.45
CA ASN A 43 0.00 17.23 -11.84
C ASN A 43 0.10 16.45 -10.52
N PHE A 44 -1.01 15.90 -10.02
CA PHE A 44 -1.06 15.19 -8.73
C PHE A 44 -1.96 13.95 -8.85
N ILE A 45 -1.42 12.91 -9.48
CA ILE A 45 -2.08 11.61 -9.70
C ILE A 45 -1.59 10.52 -8.74
N VAL A 46 -0.48 10.77 -8.04
CA VAL A 46 0.13 9.86 -7.06
C VAL A 46 0.53 10.67 -5.82
N PRO A 47 0.47 10.08 -4.62
CA PRO A 47 0.83 10.79 -3.40
C PRO A 47 2.34 11.08 -3.33
N SER A 48 2.72 11.99 -2.44
CA SER A 48 4.12 12.28 -2.17
C SER A 48 4.84 11.05 -1.60
N VAL A 49 6.10 10.84 -2.00
CA VAL A 49 6.97 9.79 -1.44
C VAL A 49 7.32 10.01 0.03
N PHE A 50 7.08 11.20 0.55
CA PHE A 50 7.29 11.56 1.96
C PHE A 50 6.00 11.51 2.78
N ASP A 51 4.87 11.14 2.18
CA ASP A 51 3.63 10.95 2.92
C ASP A 51 3.71 9.66 3.75
N MET A 52 3.90 9.86 5.06
CA MET A 52 4.00 8.79 6.05
C MET A 52 2.74 7.91 6.10
N GLN A 53 1.57 8.44 5.69
CA GLN A 53 0.32 7.67 5.68
C GLN A 53 0.35 6.55 4.63
N VAL A 54 1.05 6.75 3.51
CA VAL A 54 1.17 5.75 2.43
C VAL A 54 1.78 4.46 2.99
N VAL A 55 2.84 4.57 3.78
CA VAL A 55 3.52 3.40 4.36
C VAL A 55 2.57 2.61 5.26
N THR A 56 1.85 3.30 6.15
CA THR A 56 0.91 2.67 7.09
C THR A 56 -0.23 1.99 6.35
N LYS A 57 -0.90 2.69 5.42
CA LYS A 57 -2.03 2.13 4.66
C LYS A 57 -1.62 0.92 3.81
N VAL A 58 -0.48 1.00 3.13
CA VAL A 58 0.02 -0.12 2.32
C VAL A 58 0.35 -1.32 3.20
N ALA A 59 1.01 -1.11 4.35
CA ALA A 59 1.36 -2.19 5.26
C ALA A 59 0.11 -2.91 5.80
N GLU A 60 -0.91 -2.14 6.19
CA GLU A 60 -2.19 -2.68 6.66
C GLU A 60 -2.91 -3.49 5.58
N ALA A 61 -3.02 -2.94 4.36
CA ALA A 61 -3.67 -3.60 3.24
C ALA A 61 -2.98 -4.92 2.88
N VAL A 62 -1.64 -4.91 2.78
CA VAL A 62 -0.84 -6.12 2.48
C VAL A 62 -0.97 -7.16 3.57
N LYS A 63 -0.94 -6.76 4.85
CA LYS A 63 -1.12 -7.69 5.98
C LYS A 63 -2.51 -8.31 5.97
N LEU A 64 -3.54 -7.51 5.71
CA LEU A 64 -4.94 -7.97 5.66
C LEU A 64 -5.13 -9.01 4.56
N VAL A 65 -4.78 -8.66 3.32
CA VAL A 65 -4.95 -9.55 2.15
C VAL A 65 -4.04 -10.77 2.23
N GLY A 66 -2.80 -10.61 2.71
CA GLY A 66 -1.88 -11.73 2.83
C GLY A 66 -2.31 -12.75 3.90
N LYS A 67 -3.02 -12.35 4.95
CA LYS A 67 -3.59 -13.27 5.95
C LYS A 67 -4.86 -13.98 5.49
N LEU A 68 -5.64 -13.37 4.60
CA LEU A 68 -6.84 -13.98 4.02
C LEU A 68 -6.49 -15.12 3.05
N ASN A 69 -5.28 -15.09 2.48
CA ASN A 69 -4.79 -16.07 1.50
C ASN A 69 -3.65 -16.96 2.04
N ALA A 70 -3.46 -16.98 3.38
CA ALA A 70 -2.44 -17.77 4.06
C ALA A 70 -2.89 -19.19 4.37
#